data_AF-A0AA39Q983-F1
#
_entry.id   AF-A0AA39Q983-F1
#
_cell.length_a   1.000
_cell.length_b   1.000
_cell.length_c   1.000
_cell.angle_alpha   90.00
_cell.angle_beta   90.00
_cell.angle_gamma   90.00
#
_symmetry.space_group_name_H-M   'P 1'
#
loop_
_entity.id
_entity.type
_entity.pdbx_description
1 polymer ?
#
loop_
_entity_poly.entity_id
_entity_poly.type
_entity_poly.pdbx_seq_one_letter_code
_entity_poly.pdbx_strand_id
1 'polypeptide(L)'
;MAKDLIVGSKRHPKIKPFADIISAVSTITTYFSHSNYGQFWLRQELQKETDKRGIEMAGATRFSSFSSNAKSVQRCLEPMKHAYRAGNLKFNTKATKIIEKYLKDGGASMRFMAELQNVNALLTPIDRGLKTLEGQNVTCSDVFFVYIGIAIGFMCVFETNQDDECLLGHQVDTYNIFNRRFSILMTDSTSDMFLFAYFLDPVYYSDRALRLNLPPRPSFSKMIAPPLVMRLFRAALSMLENKQLRRNSGGKEQASELITQLTDSSQILSASSSLNIL
;
A
#
# COMPACT_ATOMS: atom_id res chain seq x y z
N MET A 1 3.08 2.59 4.52
CA MET A 1 3.44 3.58 3.47
C MET A 1 2.38 4.65 3.33
N ALA A 2 1.13 4.30 2.98
CA ALA A 2 0.02 5.25 2.87
C ALA A 2 -0.20 6.11 4.13
N LYS A 3 -0.11 5.56 5.36
CA LYS A 3 -0.23 6.34 6.61
C LYS A 3 0.77 7.50 6.72
N ASP A 4 1.99 7.34 6.21
CA ASP A 4 2.99 8.40 6.31
C ASP A 4 2.79 9.46 5.24
N LEU A 5 2.32 9.05 4.05
CA LEU A 5 1.90 9.96 3.00
C LEU A 5 0.70 10.80 3.45
N ILE A 6 -0.23 10.19 4.21
CA ILE A 6 -1.55 10.73 4.55
C ILE A 6 -1.57 11.44 5.92
N VAL A 7 -1.04 10.79 6.96
CA VAL A 7 -1.18 11.20 8.37
C VAL A 7 0.14 11.71 8.96
N GLY A 8 1.28 11.36 8.37
CA GLY A 8 2.60 11.69 8.93
C GLY A 8 2.80 11.11 10.33
N SER A 9 3.94 11.39 10.95
CA SER A 9 4.28 11.02 12.32
C SER A 9 5.05 12.16 13.00
N LYS A 10 5.17 12.14 14.34
CA LYS A 10 5.98 13.12 15.09
C LYS A 10 7.43 13.22 14.58
N ARG A 11 7.96 12.16 13.97
CA ARG A 11 9.32 12.13 13.40
C ARG A 11 9.37 12.44 11.90
N HIS A 12 8.24 12.39 11.19
CA HIS A 12 8.20 12.56 9.73
C HIS A 12 6.94 13.33 9.33
N PRO A 13 7.06 14.60 8.90
CA PRO A 13 5.92 15.44 8.56
C PRO A 13 5.13 14.86 7.38
N LYS A 14 3.81 15.13 7.39
CA LYS A 14 2.90 14.84 6.26
C LYS A 14 3.45 15.51 4.99
N ILE A 15 3.15 14.95 3.82
CA ILE A 15 3.18 15.75 2.59
C ILE A 15 2.08 16.80 2.77
N LYS A 16 2.49 18.02 3.12
CA LYS A 16 1.59 19.10 3.56
C LYS A 16 0.46 19.37 2.54
N PRO A 17 0.70 19.35 1.21
CA PRO A 17 -0.35 19.44 0.20
C PRO A 17 -1.43 18.34 0.29
N PHE A 18 -1.08 17.12 0.71
CA PHE A 18 -2.08 16.05 0.85
C PHE A 18 -3.02 16.23 2.04
N ALA A 19 -2.61 16.96 3.08
CA ALA A 19 -3.42 17.13 4.27
C ALA A 19 -4.75 17.86 3.97
N ASP A 20 -4.73 18.88 3.11
CA ASP A 20 -5.90 19.69 2.79
C ASP A 20 -6.91 18.91 1.94
N ILE A 21 -6.43 18.22 0.90
CA ILE A 21 -7.25 17.35 0.07
C ILE A 21 -7.81 16.14 0.85
N ILE A 22 -7.02 15.54 1.76
CA ILE A 22 -7.51 14.48 2.65
C ILE A 22 -8.66 14.99 3.52
N SER A 23 -8.51 16.20 4.08
CA SER A 23 -9.55 16.83 4.89
C SER A 23 -10.82 17.10 4.08
N ALA A 24 -10.66 17.60 2.85
CA ALA A 24 -11.76 17.84 1.92
C ALA A 24 -12.50 16.55 1.55
N VAL A 25 -11.78 15.51 1.11
CA VAL A 25 -12.33 14.18 0.80
C VAL A 25 -13.07 13.60 2.00
N SER A 26 -12.46 13.67 3.20
CA SER A 26 -13.08 13.16 4.43
C SER A 26 -14.37 13.92 4.78
N THR A 27 -14.38 15.24 4.60
CA THR A 27 -15.56 16.08 4.86
C THR A 27 -16.71 15.75 3.91
N ILE A 28 -16.41 15.65 2.61
CA ILE A 28 -17.38 15.28 1.57
C ILE A 28 -17.95 13.90 1.87
N THR A 29 -17.09 12.91 2.09
CA THR A 29 -17.50 11.54 2.35
C THR A 29 -18.34 11.44 3.61
N THR A 30 -17.96 12.12 4.69
CA THR A 30 -18.74 12.13 5.94
C THR A 30 -20.14 12.67 5.71
N TYR A 31 -20.27 13.79 4.99
CA TYR A 31 -21.58 14.36 4.70
C TYR A 31 -22.44 13.43 3.84
N PHE A 32 -21.91 12.94 2.72
CA PHE A 32 -22.68 12.08 1.82
C PHE A 32 -22.88 10.65 2.35
N SER A 33 -22.14 10.24 3.38
CA SER A 33 -22.33 8.94 4.04
C SER A 33 -23.29 9.00 5.21
N HIS A 34 -23.46 10.15 5.88
CA HIS A 34 -24.31 10.25 7.08
C HIS A 34 -25.55 11.13 6.90
N SER A 35 -25.57 12.03 5.93
CA SER A 35 -26.74 12.87 5.67
C SER A 35 -27.77 12.10 4.84
N ASN A 36 -28.95 11.83 5.40
CA ASN A 36 -30.09 11.29 4.64
C ASN A 36 -30.41 12.16 3.42
N TYR A 37 -30.31 13.49 3.59
CA TYR A 37 -30.53 14.46 2.51
C TYR A 37 -29.46 14.38 1.42
N GLY A 38 -28.17 14.35 1.80
CA GLY A 38 -27.07 14.18 0.85
C GLY A 38 -27.12 12.85 0.11
N GLN A 39 -27.39 11.74 0.82
CA GLN A 39 -27.52 10.41 0.22
C GLN A 39 -28.69 10.33 -0.76
N PHE A 40 -29.84 10.90 -0.42
CA PHE A 40 -31.04 10.86 -1.26
C PHE A 40 -30.76 11.48 -2.63
N TRP A 41 -30.25 12.72 -2.64
CA TRP A 41 -29.98 13.43 -3.90
C TRP A 41 -28.83 12.81 -4.68
N LEU A 42 -27.77 12.36 -3.99
CA LEU A 42 -26.68 11.66 -4.67
C LEU A 42 -27.17 10.38 -5.35
N ARG A 43 -28.00 9.57 -4.69
CA ARG A 43 -28.57 8.36 -5.30
C ARG A 43 -29.46 8.68 -6.50
N GLN A 44 -30.25 9.75 -6.43
CA GLN A 44 -31.10 10.15 -7.54
C GLN A 44 -30.27 10.57 -8.77
N GLU A 45 -29.17 11.28 -8.58
CA GLU A 45 -28.27 11.64 -9.68
C GLU A 45 -27.48 10.43 -10.21
N LEU A 46 -26.99 9.55 -9.33
CA LEU A 46 -26.29 8.33 -9.73
C LEU A 46 -27.16 7.38 -10.57
N GLN A 47 -28.49 7.43 -10.46
CA GLN A 47 -29.37 6.63 -11.32
C GLN A 47 -29.29 7.02 -12.80
N LYS A 48 -28.86 8.26 -13.09
CA LYS A 48 -28.70 8.80 -14.44
C LYS A 48 -27.32 8.48 -15.05
N GLU A 49 -26.38 8.05 -14.22
CA GLU A 49 -25.01 7.73 -14.63
C GLU A 49 -24.86 6.28 -15.10
N THR A 50 -23.81 6.05 -15.89
CA THR A 50 -23.39 4.69 -16.26
C THR A 50 -22.83 3.94 -15.05
N ASP A 51 -22.06 4.62 -14.21
CA ASP A 51 -21.51 4.08 -12.97
C ASP A 51 -22.39 4.51 -11.77
N LYS A 52 -23.20 3.55 -11.28
CA LYS A 52 -24.16 3.79 -10.20
C LYS A 52 -23.57 3.62 -8.80
N ARG A 53 -22.25 3.41 -8.69
CA ARG A 53 -21.58 3.19 -7.39
C ARG A 53 -21.52 4.50 -6.60
N GLY A 54 -22.07 4.47 -5.40
CA GLY A 54 -22.04 5.61 -4.48
C GLY A 54 -20.70 5.84 -3.78
N ILE A 55 -20.73 6.70 -2.76
CA ILE A 55 -19.58 6.97 -1.91
C ILE A 55 -19.25 5.74 -1.07
N GLU A 56 -17.97 5.40 -1.04
CA GLU A 56 -17.45 4.28 -0.27
C GLU A 56 -16.84 4.81 1.03
N MET A 57 -17.43 4.43 2.17
CA MET A 57 -16.85 4.78 3.46
C MET A 57 -15.50 4.08 3.64
N ALA A 58 -14.54 4.84 4.17
CA ALA A 58 -13.28 4.27 4.60
C ALA A 58 -13.53 3.27 5.75
N GLY A 59 -13.25 1.99 5.53
CA GLY A 59 -13.25 1.00 6.60
C GLY A 59 -12.21 1.34 7.66
N ALA A 60 -12.52 1.11 8.94
CA ALA A 60 -11.74 1.54 10.10
C ALA A 60 -10.28 1.01 10.14
N THR A 61 -9.93 0.04 9.31
CA THR A 61 -8.75 -0.82 9.54
C THR A 61 -7.83 -1.06 8.35
N ARG A 62 -8.04 -0.45 7.17
CA ARG A 62 -7.17 -0.71 6.01
C ARG A 62 -6.52 0.55 5.44
N PHE A 63 -5.24 0.46 5.10
CA PHE A 63 -4.48 1.55 4.48
C PHE A 63 -5.01 1.93 3.08
N SER A 64 -5.69 1.00 2.40
CA SER A 64 -6.41 1.21 1.14
C SER A 64 -7.69 2.03 1.30
N SER A 65 -8.25 2.14 2.52
CA SER A 65 -9.53 2.79 2.78
C SER A 65 -9.57 4.25 2.31
N PHE A 66 -8.47 5.00 2.44
CA PHE A 66 -8.42 6.38 1.91
C PHE A 66 -8.37 6.42 0.37
N SER A 67 -7.65 5.49 -0.28
CA SER A 67 -7.61 5.43 -1.74
C SER A 67 -8.99 5.09 -2.31
N SER A 68 -9.71 4.12 -1.74
CA SER A 68 -11.08 3.81 -2.14
C SER A 68 -12.02 5.00 -1.92
N ASN A 69 -11.89 5.66 -0.77
CA ASN A 69 -12.67 6.85 -0.46
C ASN A 69 -12.43 7.99 -1.48
N ALA A 70 -11.17 8.36 -1.73
CA ALA A 70 -10.80 9.40 -2.70
C ALA A 70 -11.26 9.05 -4.14
N LYS A 71 -11.14 7.79 -4.55
CA LYS A 71 -11.68 7.30 -5.85
C LYS A 71 -13.21 7.41 -5.90
N SER A 72 -13.90 7.08 -4.82
CA SER A 72 -15.36 7.19 -4.75
C SER A 72 -15.84 8.63 -4.80
N VAL A 73 -15.12 9.56 -4.15
CA VAL A 73 -15.38 11.01 -4.25
C VAL A 73 -15.17 11.50 -5.68
N GLN A 74 -14.05 11.14 -6.32
CA GLN A 74 -13.78 11.55 -7.70
C GLN A 74 -14.89 11.07 -8.65
N ARG A 75 -15.31 9.82 -8.53
CA ARG A 75 -16.41 9.23 -9.31
C ARG A 75 -17.73 9.96 -9.10
N CYS A 76 -18.07 10.24 -7.84
CA CYS A 76 -19.36 10.84 -7.50
C CYS A 76 -19.38 12.37 -7.66
N LEU A 77 -18.26 13.00 -8.01
CA LEU A 77 -18.13 14.45 -7.95
C LEU A 77 -19.08 15.16 -8.91
N GLU A 78 -19.18 14.71 -10.17
CA GLU A 78 -20.11 15.36 -11.11
C GLU A 78 -21.58 15.15 -10.77
N PRO A 79 -22.04 13.95 -10.36
CA PRO A 79 -23.38 13.79 -9.79
C PRO A 79 -23.67 14.74 -8.63
N MET A 80 -22.71 14.95 -7.71
CA MET A 80 -22.86 15.92 -6.62
C MET A 80 -22.98 17.36 -7.13
N LYS A 81 -22.15 17.75 -8.11
CA LYS A 81 -22.18 19.07 -8.73
C LYS A 81 -23.50 19.31 -9.47
N HIS A 82 -24.01 18.31 -10.17
CA HIS A 82 -25.31 18.39 -10.84
C HIS A 82 -26.46 18.58 -9.85
N ALA A 83 -26.51 17.80 -8.76
CA ALA A 83 -27.51 17.99 -7.70
C ALA A 83 -27.45 19.40 -7.07
N TYR A 84 -26.25 19.95 -6.92
CA TYR A 84 -26.04 21.30 -6.41
C TYR A 84 -26.51 22.37 -7.41
N ARG A 85 -26.12 22.27 -8.69
CA ARG A 85 -26.53 23.21 -9.76
C ARG A 85 -28.05 23.23 -9.98
N ALA A 86 -28.71 22.08 -9.87
CA ALA A 86 -30.16 21.96 -9.96
C ALA A 86 -30.91 22.61 -8.77
N GLY A 87 -30.18 23.06 -7.73
CA GLY A 87 -30.78 23.63 -6.52
C GLY A 87 -31.40 22.58 -5.58
N ASN A 88 -31.27 21.29 -5.93
CA ASN A 88 -31.77 20.17 -5.15
C ASN A 88 -30.97 19.94 -3.88
N LEU A 89 -29.65 20.18 -3.94
CA LEU A 89 -28.72 20.07 -2.82
C LEU A 89 -28.34 21.46 -2.30
N LYS A 90 -28.70 21.78 -1.05
CA LYS A 90 -28.39 23.06 -0.38
C LYS A 90 -27.58 22.86 0.90
N PHE A 91 -26.59 23.73 1.12
CA PHE A 91 -25.70 23.70 2.29
C PHE A 91 -25.98 24.87 3.24
N ASN A 92 -26.99 24.71 4.09
CA ASN A 92 -27.50 25.83 4.91
C ASN A 92 -26.73 26.02 6.23
N THR A 93 -25.83 25.11 6.60
CA THR A 93 -25.12 25.15 7.89
C THR A 93 -23.65 25.52 7.71
N LYS A 94 -23.05 26.16 8.71
CA LYS A 94 -21.61 26.53 8.69
C LYS A 94 -20.71 25.31 8.41
N ALA A 95 -21.05 24.14 8.96
CA ALA A 95 -20.31 22.90 8.76
C ALA A 95 -20.37 22.40 7.31
N THR A 96 -21.51 22.58 6.64
CA THR A 96 -21.73 22.07 5.27
C THR A 96 -21.30 23.07 4.19
N LYS A 97 -21.24 24.37 4.49
CA LYS A 97 -20.70 25.41 3.59
C LYS A 97 -19.26 25.16 3.15
N ILE A 98 -18.47 24.41 3.93
CA ILE A 98 -17.11 24.04 3.55
C ILE A 98 -17.10 23.11 2.32
N ILE A 99 -18.17 22.33 2.12
CA ILE A 99 -18.33 21.42 0.96
C ILE A 99 -18.72 22.21 -0.29
N GLU A 100 -19.51 23.27 -0.12
CA GLU A 100 -20.05 24.09 -1.20
C GLU A 100 -18.95 24.60 -2.16
N LYS A 101 -17.81 25.07 -1.62
CA LYS A 101 -16.70 25.59 -2.44
C LYS A 101 -16.07 24.54 -3.38
N TYR A 102 -16.24 23.25 -3.11
CA TYR A 102 -15.74 22.17 -3.94
C TYR A 102 -16.74 21.74 -5.02
N LEU A 103 -18.04 21.96 -4.79
CA LEU A 103 -19.11 21.62 -5.74
C LEU A 103 -19.52 22.79 -6.63
N LYS A 104 -19.35 24.02 -6.15
CA LYS A 104 -19.63 25.23 -6.93
C LYS A 104 -18.56 25.42 -8.00
N ASP A 105 -18.99 25.67 -9.23
CA ASP A 105 -18.08 25.97 -10.33
C ASP A 105 -17.23 27.21 -10.01
N GLY A 106 -15.93 27.05 -10.18
CA GLY A 106 -14.94 28.07 -9.88
C GLY A 106 -13.56 27.49 -9.63
N GLY A 107 -12.60 28.38 -9.37
CA GLY A 107 -11.19 28.00 -9.20
C GLY A 107 -10.95 26.99 -8.07
N ALA A 108 -11.71 27.05 -6.98
CA ALA A 108 -11.58 26.11 -5.85
C ALA A 108 -12.01 24.68 -6.22
N SER A 109 -13.12 24.52 -6.96
CA SER A 109 -13.58 23.22 -7.45
C SER A 109 -12.60 22.63 -8.47
N MET A 110 -12.11 23.44 -9.41
CA MET A 110 -11.11 22.98 -10.40
C MET A 110 -9.80 22.53 -9.74
N ARG A 111 -9.28 23.31 -8.78
CA ARG A 111 -8.08 22.91 -8.02
C ARG A 111 -8.30 21.63 -7.23
N PHE A 112 -9.44 21.50 -6.55
CA PHE A 112 -9.79 20.28 -5.83
C PHE A 112 -9.84 19.06 -6.75
N MET A 113 -10.41 19.19 -7.95
CA MET A 113 -10.42 18.10 -8.94
C MET A 113 -9.01 17.69 -9.39
N ALA A 114 -8.15 18.66 -9.72
CA ALA A 114 -6.77 18.40 -10.11
C ALA A 114 -5.97 17.73 -8.98
N GLU A 115 -6.04 18.27 -7.76
CA GLU A 115 -5.38 17.69 -6.58
C GLU A 115 -5.90 16.28 -6.27
N LEU A 116 -7.21 16.05 -6.38
CA LEU A 116 -7.82 14.74 -6.16
C LEU A 116 -7.33 13.71 -7.18
N GLN A 117 -7.20 14.10 -8.45
CA GLN A 117 -6.62 13.26 -9.49
C GLN A 117 -5.17 12.89 -9.18
N ASN A 118 -4.36 13.87 -8.77
CA ASN A 118 -2.95 13.68 -8.44
C ASN A 118 -2.77 12.74 -7.23
N VAL A 119 -3.60 12.92 -6.19
CA VAL A 119 -3.66 11.99 -5.05
C VAL A 119 -4.02 10.57 -5.50
N ASN A 120 -5.05 10.42 -6.33
CA ASN A 120 -5.48 9.11 -6.79
C ASN A 120 -4.43 8.42 -7.67
N ALA A 121 -3.70 9.17 -8.49
CA ALA A 121 -2.58 8.66 -9.27
C ALA A 121 -1.47 8.09 -8.36
N LEU A 122 -1.05 8.85 -7.34
CA LEU A 122 -0.01 8.42 -6.41
C LEU A 122 -0.44 7.27 -5.49
N LEU A 123 -1.71 7.22 -5.09
CA LEU A 123 -2.20 6.13 -4.24
C LEU A 123 -2.44 4.83 -5.02
N THR A 124 -2.61 4.89 -6.34
CA THR A 124 -2.98 3.72 -7.14
C THR A 124 -1.93 2.60 -7.13
N PRO A 125 -0.61 2.86 -7.30
CA PRO A 125 0.42 1.82 -7.15
C PRO A 125 0.36 1.14 -5.79
N ILE A 126 0.19 1.92 -4.71
CA ILE A 126 0.11 1.39 -3.35
C ILE A 126 -1.15 0.53 -3.16
N ASP A 127 -2.31 1.03 -3.59
CA ASP A 127 -3.60 0.31 -3.48
C ASP A 127 -3.56 -1.03 -4.23
N ARG A 128 -2.99 -1.05 -5.44
CA ARG A 128 -2.79 -2.29 -6.20
C ARG A 128 -1.85 -3.25 -5.49
N GLY A 129 -0.70 -2.77 -5.02
CA GLY A 129 0.25 -3.61 -4.29
C GLY A 129 -0.35 -4.20 -3.01
N LEU A 130 -1.07 -3.40 -2.22
CA LEU A 130 -1.75 -3.89 -1.03
C LEU A 130 -2.80 -4.97 -1.36
N LYS A 131 -3.61 -4.77 -2.40
CA LYS A 131 -4.58 -5.77 -2.85
C LYS A 131 -3.90 -7.08 -3.27
N THR A 132 -2.76 -7.00 -3.94
CA THR A 132 -1.96 -8.19 -4.26
C THR A 132 -1.51 -8.93 -3.00
N LEU A 133 -1.05 -8.19 -1.98
CA LEU A 133 -0.62 -8.77 -0.69
C LEU A 133 -1.78 -9.30 0.18
N GLU A 134 -3.02 -8.88 -0.08
CA GLU A 134 -4.22 -9.43 0.54
C GLU A 134 -4.71 -10.73 -0.12
N GLY A 135 -4.04 -11.19 -1.19
CA GLY A 135 -4.34 -12.45 -1.86
C GLY A 135 -4.12 -13.69 -0.98
N GLN A 136 -4.84 -14.77 -1.25
CA GLN A 136 -4.80 -15.99 -0.42
C GLN A 136 -3.49 -16.78 -0.50
N ASN A 137 -2.69 -16.59 -1.56
CA ASN A 137 -1.48 -17.37 -1.84
C ASN A 137 -0.22 -16.50 -1.82
N VAL A 138 -0.19 -15.46 -0.99
CA VAL A 138 0.95 -14.54 -0.91
C VAL A 138 2.07 -15.16 -0.09
N THR A 139 3.25 -15.24 -0.69
CA THR A 139 4.48 -15.76 -0.09
C THR A 139 5.44 -14.63 0.31
N CYS A 140 6.54 -14.96 0.98
CA CYS A 140 7.54 -13.96 1.36
C CYS A 140 8.28 -13.35 0.17
N SER A 141 8.44 -14.08 -0.94
CA SER A 141 9.04 -13.55 -2.17
C SER A 141 8.13 -12.52 -2.83
N ASP A 142 6.81 -12.76 -2.83
CA ASP A 142 5.80 -11.84 -3.35
C ASP A 142 5.82 -10.49 -2.64
N VAL A 143 6.10 -10.47 -1.33
CA VAL A 143 6.22 -9.22 -0.57
C VAL A 143 7.29 -8.30 -1.16
N PHE A 144 8.48 -8.85 -1.45
CA PHE A 144 9.56 -8.07 -2.05
C PHE A 144 9.18 -7.64 -3.48
N PHE A 145 8.67 -8.57 -4.29
CA PHE A 145 8.26 -8.32 -5.66
C PHE A 145 7.22 -7.21 -5.76
N VAL A 146 6.17 -7.26 -4.95
CA VAL A 146 5.12 -6.23 -4.89
C VAL A 146 5.68 -4.87 -4.51
N TYR A 147 6.62 -4.80 -3.55
CA TYR A 147 7.24 -3.53 -3.18
C TYR A 147 8.01 -2.89 -4.34
N ILE A 148 8.72 -3.71 -5.13
CA ILE A 148 9.37 -3.22 -6.35
C ILE A 148 8.32 -2.80 -7.40
N GLY A 149 7.23 -3.55 -7.54
CA GLY A 149 6.10 -3.17 -8.39
C GLY A 149 5.49 -1.81 -8.03
N ILE A 150 5.40 -1.48 -6.73
CA ILE A 150 4.98 -0.15 -6.27
C ILE A 150 5.99 0.92 -6.71
N ALA A 151 7.30 0.67 -6.59
CA ALA A 151 8.34 1.60 -7.02
C ALA A 151 8.25 1.90 -8.52
N ILE A 152 8.13 0.85 -9.33
CA ILE A 152 7.93 0.96 -10.78
C ILE A 152 6.64 1.74 -11.07
N GLY A 153 5.57 1.46 -10.34
CA GLY A 153 4.31 2.20 -10.47
C GLY A 153 4.47 3.70 -10.23
N PHE A 154 5.29 4.11 -9.26
CA PHE A 154 5.62 5.53 -9.07
C PHE A 154 6.42 6.10 -10.24
N MET A 155 7.43 5.37 -10.73
CA MET A 155 8.20 5.80 -11.90
C MET A 155 7.27 6.05 -13.09
N CYS A 156 6.39 5.10 -13.42
CA CYS A 156 5.43 5.25 -14.51
C CYS A 156 4.49 6.43 -14.29
N VAL A 157 4.02 6.68 -13.06
CA VAL A 157 3.16 7.84 -12.75
C VAL A 157 3.89 9.15 -13.07
N PHE A 158 5.15 9.30 -12.67
CA PHE A 158 5.91 10.53 -12.94
C PHE A 158 6.38 10.64 -14.40
N GLU A 159 6.69 9.53 -15.06
CA GLU A 159 7.05 9.50 -16.48
C GLU A 159 5.87 9.82 -17.40
N THR A 160 4.66 9.37 -17.06
CA THR A 160 3.46 9.60 -17.89
C THR A 160 2.92 11.02 -17.74
N ASN A 161 3.25 11.70 -16.63
CA ASN A 161 2.71 13.02 -16.29
C ASN A 161 3.83 14.07 -16.20
N GLN A 162 4.75 14.07 -17.18
CA GLN A 162 5.87 15.02 -17.22
C GLN A 162 5.44 16.49 -17.34
N ASP A 163 4.23 16.75 -17.84
CA ASP A 163 3.70 18.10 -17.99
C ASP A 163 2.94 18.60 -16.76
N ASP A 164 2.67 17.74 -15.76
CA ASP A 164 1.99 18.12 -14.52
C ASP A 164 3.02 18.54 -13.46
N GLU A 165 3.38 19.84 -13.48
CA GLU A 165 4.29 20.44 -12.49
C GLU A 165 3.82 20.24 -11.05
N CYS A 166 2.50 20.21 -10.80
CA CYS A 166 1.94 20.02 -9.47
C CYS A 166 2.23 18.62 -8.95
N LEU A 167 2.02 17.60 -9.79
CA LEU A 167 2.33 16.21 -9.46
C LEU A 167 3.84 15.99 -9.32
N LEU A 168 4.64 16.53 -10.24
CA LEU A 168 6.11 16.41 -10.20
C LEU A 168 6.72 17.07 -8.97
N GLY A 169 6.12 18.15 -8.47
CA GLY A 169 6.49 18.78 -7.20
C GLY A 169 6.44 17.82 -5.99
N HIS A 170 5.75 16.68 -6.10
CA HIS A 170 5.66 15.66 -5.05
C HIS A 170 6.58 14.45 -5.27
N GLN A 171 7.37 14.43 -6.36
CA GLN A 171 8.19 13.29 -6.73
C GLN A 171 9.23 12.94 -5.66
N VAL A 172 10.02 13.93 -5.24
CA VAL A 172 11.09 13.75 -4.24
C VAL A 172 10.52 13.26 -2.91
N ASP A 173 9.43 13.86 -2.43
CA ASP A 173 8.78 13.46 -1.19
C ASP A 173 8.21 12.04 -1.26
N THR A 174 7.62 11.68 -2.40
CA THR A 174 7.08 10.35 -2.66
C THR A 174 8.18 9.30 -2.58
N TYR A 175 9.30 9.49 -3.29
CA TYR A 175 10.42 8.57 -3.25
C TYR A 175 11.09 8.51 -1.87
N ASN A 176 11.22 9.64 -1.17
CA ASN A 176 11.77 9.67 0.18
C ASN A 176 10.91 8.83 1.16
N ILE A 177 9.59 8.94 1.07
CA ILE A 177 8.68 8.14 1.91
C ILE A 177 8.71 6.66 1.51
N PHE A 178 8.74 6.37 0.20
CA PHE A 178 8.88 5.01 -0.31
C PHE A 178 10.18 4.36 0.20
N ASN A 179 11.33 4.98 -0.06
CA ASN A 179 12.65 4.49 0.31
C ASN A 179 12.79 4.28 1.82
N ARG A 180 12.25 5.20 2.63
CA ARG A 180 12.22 5.03 4.08
C ARG A 180 11.44 3.80 4.50
N ARG A 181 10.23 3.62 3.94
CA ARG A 181 9.37 2.48 4.27
C ARG A 181 9.93 1.16 3.77
N PHE A 182 10.55 1.17 2.61
CA PHE A 182 11.31 0.05 2.09
C PHE A 182 12.48 -0.31 3.02
N SER A 183 13.24 0.68 3.49
CA SER A 183 14.32 0.45 4.46
C SER A 183 13.80 -0.23 5.74
N ILE A 184 12.73 0.29 6.35
CA ILE A 184 12.09 -0.30 7.55
C ILE A 184 11.64 -1.74 7.29
N LEU A 185 11.04 -2.02 6.12
CA LEU A 185 10.64 -3.38 5.75
C LEU A 185 11.86 -4.32 5.75
N MET A 186 12.97 -3.86 5.15
CA MET A 186 14.19 -4.63 4.97
C MET A 186 15.01 -4.80 6.25
N THR A 187 14.94 -3.87 7.21
CA THR A 187 15.80 -3.87 8.41
C THR A 187 15.09 -4.26 9.71
N ASP A 188 13.85 -3.79 9.90
CA ASP A 188 13.21 -3.80 11.22
C ASP A 188 12.26 -5.00 11.39
N SER A 189 11.55 -5.36 10.31
CA SER A 189 10.48 -6.36 10.34
C SER A 189 11.07 -7.78 10.39
N THR A 190 11.91 -8.10 9.41
CA THR A 190 12.63 -9.37 9.28
C THR A 190 13.86 -9.14 8.41
N SER A 191 15.05 -8.99 9.03
CA SER A 191 16.25 -8.48 8.36
C SER A 191 16.56 -9.26 7.07
N ASP A 192 16.37 -8.60 5.92
CA ASP A 192 16.60 -9.12 4.57
C ASP A 192 15.87 -10.43 4.20
N MET A 193 14.87 -10.88 4.99
CA MET A 193 14.15 -12.14 4.76
C MET A 193 13.37 -12.15 3.45
N PHE A 194 12.65 -11.07 3.14
CA PHE A 194 11.86 -10.98 1.91
C PHE A 194 12.74 -10.98 0.66
N LEU A 195 13.90 -10.32 0.73
CA LEU A 195 14.90 -10.34 -0.35
C LEU A 195 15.52 -11.73 -0.52
N PHE A 196 15.80 -12.42 0.59
CA PHE A 196 16.30 -13.78 0.54
C PHE A 196 15.26 -14.77 -0.02
N ALA A 197 14.01 -14.68 0.42
CA ALA A 197 12.91 -15.48 -0.11
C ALA A 197 12.72 -15.23 -1.61
N TYR A 198 12.74 -13.98 -2.06
CA TYR A 198 12.70 -13.62 -3.48
C TYR A 198 13.84 -14.24 -4.28
N PHE A 199 15.06 -14.23 -3.73
CA PHE A 199 16.22 -14.82 -4.38
C PHE A 199 16.13 -16.34 -4.53
N LEU A 200 15.54 -17.03 -3.54
CA LEU A 200 15.37 -18.48 -3.55
C LEU A 200 14.15 -18.96 -4.34
N ASP A 201 13.24 -18.06 -4.70
CA ASP A 201 12.01 -18.44 -5.38
C ASP A 201 12.30 -18.85 -6.84
N PRO A 202 12.04 -20.11 -7.22
CA PRO A 202 12.32 -20.60 -8.56
C PRO A 202 11.49 -19.90 -9.64
N VAL A 203 10.30 -19.37 -9.30
CA VAL A 203 9.44 -18.63 -10.23
C VAL A 203 10.16 -17.37 -10.67
N TYR A 204 10.62 -16.55 -9.73
CA TYR A 204 11.28 -15.27 -10.03
C TYR A 204 12.71 -15.43 -10.55
N TYR A 205 13.43 -16.47 -10.11
CA TYR A 205 14.75 -16.79 -10.63
C TYR A 205 14.71 -17.15 -12.13
N SER A 206 13.69 -17.92 -12.53
CA SER A 206 13.55 -18.42 -13.92
C SER A 206 12.96 -17.36 -14.85
N ASP A 207 11.99 -16.57 -14.36
CA ASP A 207 11.23 -15.61 -15.16
C ASP A 207 12.02 -14.33 -15.51
N ARG A 208 13.21 -14.13 -14.92
CA ARG A 208 14.05 -12.92 -15.10
C ARG A 208 13.31 -11.61 -14.79
N ALA A 209 12.15 -11.67 -14.14
CA ALA A 209 11.23 -10.54 -13.92
C ALA A 209 11.92 -9.36 -13.24
N LEU A 210 12.72 -9.63 -12.20
CA LEU A 210 13.76 -8.71 -11.73
C LEU A 210 15.10 -9.44 -11.65
N ARG A 211 16.01 -9.11 -12.55
CA ARG A 211 17.41 -9.53 -12.46
C ARG A 211 18.08 -8.70 -11.36
N LEU A 212 18.21 -9.29 -10.18
CA LEU A 212 19.19 -8.82 -9.22
C LEU A 212 20.57 -8.89 -9.91
N ASN A 213 21.36 -7.80 -9.84
CA ASN A 213 22.72 -7.75 -10.35
C ASN A 213 23.64 -8.64 -9.49
N LEU A 214 23.47 -9.95 -9.66
CA LEU A 214 24.28 -10.98 -9.06
C LEU A 214 25.38 -11.38 -10.05
N PRO A 215 26.59 -11.66 -9.58
CA PRO A 215 27.66 -12.11 -10.45
C PRO A 215 27.23 -13.40 -11.18
N PRO A 216 27.51 -13.54 -12.49
CA PRO A 216 26.94 -14.57 -13.34
C PRO A 216 27.26 -16.01 -12.89
N ARG A 217 28.30 -16.20 -12.06
CA ARG A 217 28.60 -17.41 -11.27
C ARG A 217 29.46 -16.99 -10.08
N PRO A 218 29.33 -17.59 -8.88
CA PRO A 218 30.32 -17.38 -7.84
C PRO A 218 31.59 -18.16 -8.23
N SER A 219 32.54 -17.52 -8.92
CA SER A 219 33.93 -17.93 -8.77
C SER A 219 34.35 -17.46 -7.39
N PHE A 220 34.30 -18.35 -6.39
CA PHE A 220 34.74 -18.07 -5.02
C PHE A 220 36.27 -17.90 -4.92
N SER A 221 36.91 -17.23 -5.87
CA SER A 221 38.32 -16.88 -5.81
C SER A 221 38.48 -15.50 -5.18
N LYS A 222 38.78 -15.42 -3.88
CA LYS A 222 39.30 -14.26 -3.12
C LYS A 222 38.68 -12.85 -3.36
N MET A 223 37.59 -12.73 -4.12
CA MET A 223 36.89 -11.47 -4.34
C MET A 223 36.05 -11.16 -3.12
N ILE A 224 36.15 -9.92 -2.67
CA ILE A 224 35.19 -9.31 -1.77
C ILE A 224 33.80 -9.59 -2.34
N ALA A 225 33.02 -10.43 -1.67
CA ALA A 225 31.70 -10.80 -2.14
C ALA A 225 30.87 -9.51 -2.31
N PRO A 226 30.11 -9.36 -3.41
CA PRO A 226 29.31 -8.17 -3.63
C PRO A 226 28.42 -7.86 -2.41
N PRO A 227 28.17 -6.57 -2.09
CA PRO A 227 27.38 -6.21 -0.91
C PRO A 227 26.03 -6.92 -0.82
N LEU A 228 25.37 -7.15 -1.96
CA LEU A 228 24.12 -7.91 -2.04
C LEU A 228 24.30 -9.37 -1.61
N VAL A 229 25.35 -10.04 -2.06
CA VAL A 229 25.66 -11.43 -1.70
C VAL A 229 25.94 -11.54 -0.20
N MET A 230 26.70 -10.59 0.35
CA MET A 230 26.94 -10.52 1.81
C MET A 230 25.66 -10.30 2.61
N ARG A 231 24.72 -9.51 2.09
CA ARG A 231 23.39 -9.33 2.71
C ARG A 231 22.58 -10.62 2.67
N LEU A 232 22.55 -11.34 1.54
CA LEU A 232 21.87 -12.63 1.43
C LEU A 232 22.43 -13.67 2.41
N PHE A 233 23.75 -13.77 2.54
CA PHE A 233 24.37 -14.66 3.52
C PHE A 233 24.01 -14.31 4.97
N ARG A 234 23.99 -13.01 5.32
CA ARG A 234 23.55 -12.57 6.66
C ARG A 234 22.09 -12.88 6.91
N ALA A 235 21.23 -12.73 5.91
CA ALA A 235 19.81 -13.07 6.00
C ALA A 235 19.62 -14.57 6.27
N ALA A 236 20.27 -15.42 5.45
CA ALA A 236 20.25 -16.87 5.61
C ALA A 236 20.75 -17.30 6.99
N LEU A 237 21.89 -16.76 7.44
CA LEU A 237 22.46 -17.05 8.75
C LEU A 237 21.52 -16.61 9.88
N SER A 238 20.92 -15.42 9.78
CA SER A 238 19.95 -14.94 10.78
C SER A 238 18.69 -15.79 10.86
N MET A 239 18.24 -16.38 9.74
CA MET A 239 17.12 -17.33 9.71
C MET A 239 17.51 -18.66 10.36
N LEU A 240 18.67 -19.22 10.00
CA LEU A 240 19.18 -20.47 10.57
C LEU A 240 19.40 -20.37 12.09
N GLU A 241 19.84 -19.22 12.58
CA GLU A 241 20.05 -18.98 14.01
C GLU A 241 18.75 -18.65 14.78
N ASN A 242 17.58 -18.67 14.11
CA ASN A 242 16.29 -18.27 14.67
C ASN A 242 16.29 -16.87 15.32
N LYS A 243 17.22 -15.99 14.92
CA LYS A 243 17.32 -14.61 15.45
C LYS A 243 16.08 -13.78 15.10
N GLN A 244 15.37 -14.14 14.05
CA GLN A 244 14.11 -13.51 13.63
C GLN A 244 12.97 -13.78 14.63
N LEU A 245 12.89 -14.98 15.22
CA LEU A 245 11.85 -15.35 16.20
C LEU A 245 12.13 -14.79 17.61
N ARG A 246 13.38 -14.38 17.88
CA ARG A 246 13.81 -13.87 19.19
C ARG A 246 13.62 -12.36 19.36
N ARG A 247 13.16 -11.62 18.34
CA ARG A 247 12.88 -10.18 18.45
C ARG A 247 11.51 -9.93 19.10
N ASN A 248 11.49 -9.96 20.43
CA ASN A 248 10.54 -9.33 21.36
C ASN A 248 9.05 -9.24 20.95
N SER A 249 8.28 -10.30 21.21
CA SER A 249 7.00 -10.22 21.96
C SER A 249 6.32 -11.59 21.98
N GLY A 250 6.43 -12.32 23.10
CA GLY A 250 5.77 -13.59 23.35
C GLY A 250 6.51 -14.31 24.46
N GLY A 251 5.80 -14.67 25.54
CA GLY A 251 6.41 -15.28 26.74
C GLY A 251 7.29 -16.47 26.38
N LYS A 252 8.36 -16.68 27.18
CA LYS A 252 9.35 -17.75 27.00
C LYS A 252 8.72 -19.15 26.73
N GLU A 253 7.50 -19.38 27.19
CA GLU A 253 6.74 -20.63 26.99
C GLU A 253 6.41 -20.95 25.53
N GLN A 254 6.04 -19.96 24.69
CA GLN A 254 5.64 -20.23 23.30
C GLN A 254 6.84 -20.56 22.39
N ALA A 255 8.02 -20.01 22.70
CA ALA A 255 9.24 -20.32 21.96
C ALA A 255 9.74 -21.73 22.27
N SER A 256 9.60 -22.20 23.52
CA SER A 256 9.90 -23.59 23.89
C SER A 256 8.92 -24.57 23.27
N GLU A 257 7.62 -24.28 23.26
CA GLU A 257 6.62 -25.16 22.64
C GLU A 257 6.84 -25.30 21.11
N LEU A 258 7.17 -24.22 20.42
CA LEU A 258 7.43 -24.27 18.97
C LEU A 258 8.72 -25.05 18.64
N ILE A 259 9.76 -24.91 19.47
CA ILE A 259 10.99 -25.69 19.33
C ILE A 259 10.70 -27.16 19.59
N THR A 260 9.95 -27.50 20.64
CA THR A 260 9.54 -28.87 20.96
C THR A 260 8.71 -29.48 19.83
N GLN A 261 7.75 -28.74 19.25
CA GLN A 261 6.95 -29.19 18.11
C GLN A 261 7.80 -29.46 16.85
N LEU A 262 8.81 -28.63 16.58
CA LEU A 262 9.71 -28.81 15.45
C LEU A 262 10.71 -29.96 15.66
N THR A 263 11.14 -30.21 16.91
CA THR A 263 12.01 -31.34 17.24
C THR A 263 11.25 -32.66 17.36
N ASP A 264 10.01 -32.67 17.86
CA ASP A 264 9.19 -33.90 17.97
C ASP A 264 8.69 -34.40 16.61
N SER A 265 8.62 -33.53 15.60
CA SER A 265 8.34 -33.91 14.22
C SER A 265 9.39 -34.85 13.62
N SER A 266 10.57 -34.99 14.25
CA SER A 266 11.59 -35.98 13.87
C SER A 266 11.23 -37.42 14.26
N GLN A 267 10.20 -37.64 15.11
CA GLN A 267 9.65 -38.98 15.37
C GLN A 267 8.56 -39.40 14.37
N ILE A 268 7.98 -38.47 13.61
CA ILE A 268 6.98 -38.84 12.57
C ILE A 268 7.66 -39.47 11.35
N LEU A 269 8.95 -39.18 11.13
CA LEU A 269 9.76 -39.81 10.08
C LEU A 269 10.28 -41.22 10.44
N SER A 270 10.21 -41.65 11.72
CA SER A 270 10.53 -43.04 12.10
C SER A 270 9.32 -43.97 12.12
N ALA A 271 8.10 -43.43 12.08
CA ALA A 271 6.87 -44.23 11.95
C ALA A 271 6.53 -44.62 10.50
N SER A 272 7.16 -43.97 9.51
CA SER A 272 6.95 -44.28 8.08
C SER A 272 7.88 -45.39 7.54
N SER A 273 8.85 -45.86 8.34
CA SER A 273 9.75 -46.98 7.98
C SER A 273 9.22 -48.38 8.34
N SER A 274 8.00 -48.50 8.86
CA SER A 274 7.40 -49.79 9.25
C SER A 274 6.32 -50.32 8.28
N LEU A 275 6.15 -49.71 7.10
CA LEU A 275 5.26 -50.22 6.05
C LEU A 275 6.08 -50.72 4.86
N ASN A 276 6.67 -51.90 5.05
CA ASN A 276 7.06 -52.78 3.96
C ASN A 276 6.66 -54.21 4.36
N ILE A 277 6.12 -54.95 3.37
CA ILE A 277 5.77 -56.37 3.34
C ILE A 277 4.29 -56.68 3.68
N LEU A 278 3.38 -56.49 2.71
CA LEU A 278 2.85 -57.52 1.80
C LEU A 278 1.87 -56.90 0.78
#